data_AF-A0A8T4JM73-F1
#
_entry.id   AF-A0A8T4JM73-F1
#
_cell.length_a   1.000
_cell.length_b   1.000
_cell.length_c   1.000
_cell.angle_alpha   90.00
_cell.angle_beta   90.00
_cell.angle_gamma   90.00
#
_symmetry.space_group_name_H-M   'P 1'
#
loop_
_entity.id
_entity.type
_entity.pdbx_description
1 polymer ?
#
loop_
_entity_poly.entity_id
_entity_poly.type
_entity_poly.pdbx_seq_one_letter_code
_entity_poly.pdbx_strand_id
1 'polypeptide(L)'
;MEDAMHRFKNRGRQEYARAYGKALWEVYQEVQARWRVQALVPIPIHRSRMRQRGYNQAALLCRELSKRSGIPVREDLLIRSRKTGYQRALNDEDRRENVKDAFIVAEQADEHVADVRVWDTFTDRRPYRQWYDQTQKCEYEAMPARILLVDDIYTTGSTMNEAARTLLAAGAKQIYCLSVCIGKGY
;
A
#
# COMPACT_ATOMS: atom_id res chain seq x y z
N MET A 1 18.14 12.77 -6.44
CA MET A 1 17.06 12.06 -5.73
C MET A 1 16.09 11.37 -6.71
N GLU A 2 15.65 12.05 -7.79
CA GLU A 2 14.83 11.43 -8.86
C GLU A 2 15.41 10.14 -9.42
N ASP A 3 16.72 10.11 -9.67
CA ASP A 3 17.39 8.95 -10.25
C ASP A 3 17.48 7.74 -9.29
N ALA A 4 17.42 7.97 -7.96
CA ALA A 4 17.35 6.90 -6.96
C ALA A 4 15.94 6.31 -6.85
N MET A 5 14.90 7.15 -6.89
CA MET A 5 13.50 6.69 -6.92
C MET A 5 13.14 5.98 -8.23
N HIS A 6 13.67 6.46 -9.36
CA HIS A 6 13.50 5.77 -10.65
C HIS A 6 14.15 4.38 -10.63
N ARG A 7 15.34 4.25 -10.03
CA ARG A 7 16.04 2.96 -9.83
C ARG A 7 15.35 2.06 -8.81
N PHE A 8 14.77 2.62 -7.74
CA PHE A 8 13.94 1.86 -6.80
C PHE A 8 12.67 1.31 -7.46
N LYS A 9 12.12 2.03 -8.45
CA LYS A 9 10.95 1.63 -9.23
C LYS A 9 11.25 0.57 -10.30
N ASN A 10 12.52 0.40 -10.71
CA ASN A 10 12.92 -0.47 -11.81
C ASN A 10 14.10 -1.40 -11.43
N ARG A 11 13.78 -2.70 -11.28
CA ARG A 11 14.68 -3.86 -11.15
C ARG A 11 15.67 -3.84 -9.97
N GLY A 12 15.30 -4.56 -8.91
CA GLY A 12 16.22 -5.42 -8.16
C GLY A 12 16.93 -4.84 -6.93
N ARG A 13 16.78 -3.55 -6.64
CA ARG A 13 17.49 -2.90 -5.51
C ARG A 13 16.62 -2.75 -4.26
N GLN A 14 16.19 -3.89 -3.70
CA GLN A 14 15.50 -3.96 -2.39
C GLN A 14 16.35 -3.36 -1.25
N GLU A 15 17.66 -3.24 -1.44
CA GLU A 15 18.58 -2.53 -0.54
C GLU A 15 18.14 -1.09 -0.22
N TYR A 16 17.48 -0.40 -1.15
CA TYR A 16 16.93 0.94 -0.88
C TYR A 16 15.72 0.89 0.06
N ALA A 17 14.95 -0.20 0.10
CA ALA A 17 13.83 -0.33 1.02
C ALA A 17 14.30 -0.23 2.48
N ARG A 18 15.46 -0.80 2.81
CA ARG A 18 16.05 -0.68 4.15
C ARG A 18 16.40 0.77 4.48
N ALA A 19 17.06 1.47 3.55
CA ALA A 19 17.46 2.86 3.77
C ALA A 19 16.23 3.79 3.89
N TYR A 20 15.27 3.66 2.98
CA TYR A 20 14.03 4.45 3.01
C TYR A 20 13.15 4.08 4.21
N GLY A 21 13.04 2.81 4.55
CA GLY A 21 12.34 2.35 5.76
C GLY A 21 12.97 2.90 7.03
N LYS A 22 14.30 3.03 7.10
CA LYS A 22 14.98 3.73 8.21
C LYS A 22 14.60 5.21 8.27
N ALA A 23 14.62 5.91 7.13
CA ALA A 23 14.24 7.32 7.07
C ALA A 23 12.76 7.54 7.47
N LEU A 24 11.86 6.67 7.02
CA LEU A 24 10.47 6.69 7.42
C LEU A 24 10.31 6.43 8.93
N TRP A 25 11.07 5.49 9.48
CA TRP A 25 11.08 5.21 10.91
C TRP A 25 11.55 6.40 11.73
N GLU A 26 12.60 7.09 11.30
CA GLU A 26 13.14 8.26 12.00
C GLU A 26 12.09 9.37 12.19
N VAL A 27 11.17 9.50 11.22
CA VAL A 27 10.03 10.42 11.32
C VAL A 27 8.89 9.81 12.15
N TYR A 28 8.57 8.55 11.90
CA TYR A 28 7.41 7.91 12.52
C TYR A 28 7.58 7.66 14.03
N GLN A 29 8.79 7.35 14.50
CA GLN A 29 9.06 7.05 15.91
C GLN A 29 8.69 8.22 16.83
N GLU A 30 8.83 9.46 16.35
CA GLU A 30 8.48 10.68 17.11
C GLU A 30 6.98 10.81 17.38
N VAL A 31 6.14 10.17 16.55
CA VAL A 31 4.67 10.27 16.64
C VAL A 31 3.99 8.94 16.99
N GLN A 32 4.72 7.82 17.00
CA GLN A 32 4.18 6.48 17.21
C GLN A 32 3.32 6.37 18.48
N ALA A 33 3.84 6.87 19.62
CA ALA A 33 3.14 6.80 20.90
C ALA A 33 1.84 7.60 20.90
N ARG A 34 1.79 8.71 20.15
CA ARG A 34 0.61 9.56 20.02
C ARG A 34 -0.43 8.96 19.07
N TRP A 35 0.01 8.44 17.92
CA TRP A 35 -0.89 7.95 16.88
C TRP A 35 -1.43 6.54 17.20
N ARG A 36 -0.71 5.74 18.00
CA ARG A 36 -1.15 4.41 18.47
C ARG A 36 -1.70 3.54 17.34
N VAL A 37 -1.02 3.56 16.19
CA VAL A 37 -1.40 2.82 14.98
C VAL A 37 -1.42 1.33 15.29
N GLN A 38 -2.41 0.63 14.74
CA GLN A 38 -2.63 -0.80 14.93
C GLN A 38 -2.23 -1.62 13.71
N ALA A 39 -2.18 -1.00 12.52
CA ALA A 39 -1.76 -1.66 11.29
C ALA A 39 -1.04 -0.71 10.33
N LEU A 40 -0.02 -1.23 9.65
CA LEU A 40 0.63 -0.61 8.50
C LEU A 40 -0.03 -1.14 7.22
N VAL A 41 -0.56 -0.26 6.39
CA VAL A 41 -1.24 -0.65 5.14
C VAL A 41 -0.52 -0.01 3.96
N PRO A 42 0.13 -0.78 3.08
CA PRO A 42 0.76 -0.21 1.90
C PRO A 42 -0.29 0.20 0.87
N ILE A 43 -0.05 1.30 0.15
CA ILE A 43 -0.86 1.62 -1.03
C ILE A 43 -0.67 0.51 -2.07
N PRO A 44 -1.75 -0.19 -2.50
CA PRO A 44 -1.64 -1.28 -3.44
C PRO A 44 -1.39 -0.76 -4.85
N ILE A 45 -0.57 -1.50 -5.59
CA ILE A 45 -0.39 -1.29 -7.02
C ILE A 45 -1.33 -2.21 -7.81
N HIS A 46 -1.82 -1.72 -8.96
CA HIS A 46 -2.71 -2.50 -9.79
C HIS A 46 -2.01 -3.77 -10.32
N ARG A 47 -2.75 -4.88 -10.47
CA ARG A 47 -2.24 -6.19 -10.94
C ARG A 47 -1.33 -6.13 -12.17
N SER A 48 -1.65 -5.24 -13.13
CA SER A 48 -0.82 -5.07 -14.33
C SER A 48 0.57 -4.53 -14.02
N ARG A 49 0.69 -3.61 -13.04
CA ARG A 49 1.98 -3.08 -12.60
C ARG A 49 2.73 -4.09 -11.73
N MET A 50 2.00 -4.84 -10.89
CA MET A 50 2.60 -5.93 -10.12
C MET A 50 3.27 -6.96 -11.05
N ARG A 51 2.60 -7.36 -12.14
CA ARG A 51 3.19 -8.25 -13.16
C ARG A 51 4.41 -7.67 -13.87
N GLN A 52 4.46 -6.34 -14.06
CA GLN A 52 5.59 -5.67 -14.72
C GLN A 52 6.80 -5.50 -13.80
N ARG A 53 6.57 -5.16 -12.53
CA ARG A 53 7.63 -4.77 -11.59
C ARG A 53 8.03 -5.87 -10.61
N GLY A 54 7.18 -6.88 -10.40
CA GLY A 54 7.42 -8.04 -9.53
C GLY A 54 7.14 -7.81 -8.04
N TYR A 55 7.02 -6.56 -7.57
CA TYR A 55 6.79 -6.23 -6.16
C TYR A 55 6.06 -4.90 -5.98
N ASN A 56 5.45 -4.72 -4.80
CA ASN A 56 4.89 -3.45 -4.33
C ASN A 56 5.94 -2.70 -3.47
N GLN A 57 6.40 -1.55 -3.95
CA GLN A 57 7.37 -0.70 -3.24
C GLN A 57 6.89 -0.30 -1.84
N ALA A 58 5.62 0.10 -1.73
CA ALA A 58 5.01 0.50 -0.46
C ALA A 58 5.00 -0.65 0.55
N ALA A 59 4.77 -1.89 0.07
CA ALA A 59 4.80 -3.08 0.93
C ALA A 59 6.19 -3.32 1.52
N LEU A 60 7.25 -3.15 0.74
CA LEU A 60 8.63 -3.26 1.25
C LEU A 60 8.92 -2.21 2.34
N LEU A 61 8.41 -0.98 2.17
CA LEU A 61 8.54 0.08 3.18
C LEU A 61 7.78 -0.27 4.47
N CYS A 62 6.54 -0.77 4.35
CA CYS A 62 5.78 -1.25 5.50
C CYS A 62 6.51 -2.37 6.26
N ARG A 63 7.13 -3.32 5.56
CA ARG A 63 7.89 -4.41 6.19
C ARG A 63 9.10 -3.89 6.96
N GLU A 64 9.82 -2.92 6.43
CA GLU A 64 10.94 -2.29 7.14
C GLU A 64 10.48 -1.45 8.34
N LEU A 65 9.33 -0.77 8.25
CA LEU A 65 8.70 -0.09 9.38
C LEU A 65 8.24 -1.09 10.45
N SER A 66 7.61 -2.20 10.06
CA SER A 66 7.10 -3.24 10.95
C SER A 66 8.21 -3.86 11.79
N LYS A 67 9.36 -4.17 11.18
CA LYS A 67 10.56 -4.67 11.89
C LYS A 67 11.03 -3.75 13.02
N ARG A 68 10.76 -2.44 12.91
CA ARG A 68 11.21 -1.42 13.86
C ARG A 68 10.13 -1.05 14.88
N SER A 69 8.89 -0.97 14.43
CA SER A 69 7.75 -0.52 15.24
C SER A 69 7.04 -1.64 15.99
N GLY A 70 7.17 -2.89 15.52
CA GLY A 70 6.39 -4.04 15.99
C GLY A 70 4.94 -4.04 15.50
N ILE A 71 4.54 -3.10 14.64
CA ILE A 71 3.17 -2.98 14.14
C ILE A 71 2.98 -3.96 12.96
N PRO A 72 1.89 -4.75 12.91
CA PRO A 72 1.66 -5.70 11.82
C PRO A 72 1.39 -4.98 10.49
N VAL A 73 1.83 -5.61 9.39
CA VAL A 73 1.52 -5.17 8.03
C VAL A 73 0.28 -5.89 7.53
N ARG A 74 -0.72 -5.15 7.07
CA ARG A 74 -1.97 -5.67 6.52
C ARG A 74 -2.06 -5.37 5.01
N GLU A 75 -1.34 -6.17 4.21
CA GLU A 75 -1.36 -6.09 2.73
C GLU A 75 -2.68 -6.61 2.13
N ASP A 76 -3.48 -7.28 2.96
CA ASP A 76 -4.76 -7.91 2.66
C ASP A 76 -5.95 -6.95 2.80
N LEU A 77 -5.81 -5.78 3.44
CA LEU A 77 -6.95 -4.89 3.69
C LEU A 77 -7.40 -4.10 2.46
N LEU A 78 -6.46 -3.64 1.63
CA LEU A 78 -6.74 -2.68 0.56
C LEU A 78 -6.34 -3.26 -0.80
N ILE A 79 -7.28 -3.29 -1.75
CA ILE A 79 -7.06 -3.80 -3.10
C ILE A 79 -7.26 -2.66 -4.10
N ARG A 80 -6.37 -2.57 -5.10
CA ARG A 80 -6.55 -1.67 -6.24
C ARG A 80 -7.26 -2.38 -7.39
N SER A 81 -8.58 -2.18 -7.50
CA SER A 81 -9.45 -2.85 -8.47
C SER A 81 -9.30 -2.28 -9.89
N ARG A 82 -9.08 -0.97 -10.02
CA ARG A 82 -8.99 -0.26 -11.32
C ARG A 82 -7.55 0.05 -11.72
N LYS A 83 -7.25 -0.12 -13.01
CA LYS A 83 -5.98 0.34 -13.59
C LYS A 83 -6.06 1.84 -13.80
N THR A 84 -5.27 2.61 -13.07
CA THR A 84 -5.09 4.03 -13.37
C THR A 84 -3.84 4.19 -14.25
N GLY A 85 -4.00 4.85 -15.40
CA GLY A 85 -2.89 5.13 -16.31
C GLY A 85 -1.93 6.14 -15.69
N TYR A 86 -0.61 5.97 -15.88
CA TYR A 86 0.33 7.09 -15.74
C TYR A 86 0.27 7.86 -17.07
N GLN A 87 -0.74 8.69 -17.24
CA GLN A 87 -0.79 9.57 -18.39
C GLN A 87 0.02 10.81 -18.00
N ARG A 88 1.22 10.93 -18.56
CA ARG A 88 2.16 12.05 -18.39
C ARG A 88 1.58 13.45 -18.72
N ALA A 89 0.31 13.52 -19.12
CA ALA A 89 -0.35 14.72 -19.62
C ALA A 89 -1.66 15.07 -18.85
N LEU A 90 -1.95 14.40 -17.74
CA LEU A 90 -3.16 14.67 -16.98
C LEU A 90 -2.91 15.72 -15.91
N ASN A 91 -3.77 16.75 -15.90
CA ASN A 91 -3.79 17.77 -14.86
C ASN A 91 -4.22 17.16 -13.50
N ASP A 92 -4.13 17.93 -12.44
CA ASP A 92 -4.46 17.42 -11.09
C ASP A 92 -5.94 17.04 -10.92
N GLU A 93 -6.84 17.53 -11.77
CA GLU A 93 -8.25 17.16 -11.81
C GLU A 93 -8.47 15.77 -12.40
N ASP A 94 -7.86 15.52 -13.55
CA ASP A 94 -7.88 14.23 -14.20
C ASP A 94 -7.23 13.16 -13.32
N ARG A 95 -6.17 13.51 -12.57
CA ARG A 95 -5.56 12.61 -11.58
C ARG A 95 -6.48 12.29 -10.40
N ARG A 96 -7.40 13.19 -10.04
CA ARG A 96 -8.44 12.93 -9.02
C ARG A 96 -9.49 11.97 -9.58
N GLU A 97 -10.02 12.25 -10.76
CA GLU A 97 -11.04 11.42 -11.41
C GLU A 97 -10.53 10.00 -11.73
N ASN A 98 -9.29 9.87 -12.19
CA ASN A 98 -8.71 8.56 -12.49
C ASN A 98 -8.52 7.65 -11.26
N VAL A 99 -8.46 8.22 -10.07
CA VAL A 99 -8.23 7.48 -8.83
C VAL A 99 -9.55 7.21 -8.09
N LYS A 100 -10.62 7.95 -8.38
CA LYS A 100 -11.93 7.74 -7.79
C LYS A 100 -12.40 6.29 -7.94
N ASP A 101 -12.82 5.69 -6.84
CA ASP A 101 -13.28 4.30 -6.75
C ASP A 101 -12.24 3.26 -7.24
N ALA A 102 -10.94 3.62 -7.23
CA ALA A 102 -9.87 2.71 -7.66
C ALA A 102 -9.50 1.69 -6.59
N PHE A 103 -9.94 1.90 -5.35
CA PHE A 103 -9.65 1.04 -4.21
C PHE A 103 -10.93 0.43 -3.63
N ILE A 104 -10.81 -0.81 -3.15
CA ILE A 104 -11.84 -1.53 -2.40
C ILE A 104 -11.18 -2.19 -1.19
N VAL A 105 -11.93 -2.49 -0.13
CA VAL A 105 -11.43 -3.39 0.91
C VAL A 105 -11.63 -4.85 0.50
N ALA A 106 -10.78 -5.76 0.97
CA ALA A 106 -10.87 -7.17 0.59
C ALA A 106 -12.19 -7.83 1.00
N GLU A 107 -12.83 -7.38 2.07
CA GLU A 107 -14.17 -7.84 2.47
C GLU A 107 -15.25 -7.51 1.42
N GLN A 108 -15.05 -6.46 0.62
CA GLN A 108 -15.95 -6.03 -0.46
C GLN A 108 -15.58 -6.65 -1.81
N ALA A 109 -14.50 -7.43 -1.86
CA ALA A 109 -14.05 -8.05 -3.08
C ALA A 109 -14.90 -9.30 -3.35
N ASP A 110 -15.71 -9.24 -4.41
CA ASP A 110 -16.53 -10.37 -4.88
C ASP A 110 -15.67 -11.62 -5.15
N GLU A 111 -16.25 -12.82 -5.18
CA GLU A 111 -15.51 -14.09 -5.42
C GLU A 111 -14.66 -14.05 -6.71
N HIS A 112 -15.05 -13.19 -7.67
CA HIS A 112 -14.36 -12.96 -8.93
C HIS A 112 -13.06 -12.13 -8.84
N VAL A 113 -12.76 -11.53 -7.68
CA VAL A 113 -11.50 -10.80 -7.39
C VAL A 113 -10.44 -11.73 -6.79
N ALA A 114 -10.78 -13.01 -6.51
CA ALA A 114 -9.89 -14.04 -5.97
C ALA A 114 -8.63 -14.35 -6.83
N ASP A 115 -8.51 -13.75 -8.01
CA ASP A 115 -7.30 -13.80 -8.84
C ASP A 115 -6.26 -12.71 -8.49
N VAL A 116 -6.55 -11.83 -7.52
CA VAL A 116 -5.55 -10.95 -6.90
C VAL A 116 -4.62 -11.80 -6.04
N ARG A 117 -3.65 -12.44 -6.70
CA ARG A 117 -2.49 -13.04 -6.06
C ARG A 117 -1.82 -11.98 -5.20
N VAL A 118 -1.88 -12.12 -3.87
CA VAL A 118 -0.94 -11.45 -2.97
C VAL A 118 0.43 -12.04 -3.32
N TRP A 119 1.16 -11.36 -4.21
CA TRP A 119 2.51 -11.76 -4.57
C TRP A 119 3.42 -11.36 -3.41
N ASP A 120 3.43 -12.19 -2.38
CA ASP A 120 4.48 -12.11 -1.38
C ASP A 120 5.81 -12.45 -2.07
N THR A 121 6.78 -11.57 -1.90
CA THR A 121 8.10 -11.75 -2.49
C THR A 121 9.04 -12.60 -1.65
N PHE A 122 8.61 -13.23 -0.54
CA PHE A 122 9.51 -14.12 0.20
C PHE A 122 8.93 -15.34 0.95
N THR A 123 7.63 -15.59 0.93
CA THR A 123 7.06 -16.87 1.38
C THR A 123 6.30 -17.53 0.24
N ASP A 124 6.85 -18.66 -0.19
CA ASP A 124 6.22 -19.76 -0.95
C ASP A 124 5.30 -19.43 -2.15
N ARG A 125 5.53 -20.12 -3.27
CA ARG A 125 4.84 -19.95 -4.56
C ARG A 125 3.39 -20.48 -4.52
N ARG A 126 2.53 -19.97 -3.65
CA ARG A 126 1.14 -20.44 -3.53
C ARG A 126 0.13 -19.47 -4.15
N PRO A 127 -0.79 -19.95 -5.01
CA PRO A 127 -1.92 -19.16 -5.47
C PRO A 127 -2.77 -18.71 -4.27
N TYR A 128 -3.31 -17.48 -4.32
CA TYR A 128 -4.21 -16.90 -3.31
C TYR A 128 -5.32 -17.86 -2.84
N ARG A 129 -5.91 -18.64 -3.78
CA ARG A 129 -6.90 -19.69 -3.49
C ARG A 129 -6.44 -20.78 -2.53
N GLN A 130 -5.16 -21.15 -2.58
CA GLN A 130 -4.64 -22.28 -1.79
C GLN A 130 -4.39 -21.91 -0.33
N TRP A 131 -4.20 -20.62 -0.04
CA TRP A 131 -4.27 -20.08 1.32
C TRP A 131 -5.73 -20.03 1.80
N TYR A 132 -6.63 -19.53 0.95
CA TYR A 132 -8.07 -19.38 1.22
C TYR A 132 -8.80 -20.70 1.57
N ASP A 133 -8.51 -21.80 0.86
CA ASP A 133 -9.16 -23.10 1.06
C ASP A 133 -8.64 -23.91 2.26
N GLN A 134 -7.44 -23.62 2.76
CA GLN A 134 -6.83 -24.38 3.87
C GLN A 134 -7.07 -23.72 5.24
N THR A 135 -7.29 -22.41 5.26
CA THR A 135 -7.84 -21.70 6.41
C THR A 135 -9.35 -21.83 6.39
N GLN A 136 -9.92 -22.83 7.08
CA GLN A 136 -11.35 -22.86 7.38
C GLN A 136 -11.80 -21.47 7.85
N LYS A 137 -12.43 -20.67 6.98
CA LYS A 137 -12.71 -19.24 7.19
C LYS A 137 -11.48 -18.49 7.75
N CYS A 138 -10.73 -17.78 6.91
CA CYS A 138 -10.06 -16.59 7.43
C CYS A 138 -11.15 -15.68 8.00
N GLU A 139 -11.38 -15.75 9.30
CA GLU A 139 -12.00 -14.66 10.03
C GLU A 139 -11.15 -13.44 9.67
N TYR A 140 -11.68 -12.55 8.84
CA TYR A 140 -11.02 -11.29 8.59
C TYR A 140 -10.78 -10.67 9.96
N GLU A 141 -9.52 -10.55 10.37
CA GLU A 141 -9.19 -9.82 11.58
C GLU A 141 -9.84 -8.45 11.45
N ALA A 142 -10.67 -8.10 12.43
CA ALA A 142 -11.50 -6.91 12.42
C ALA A 142 -10.72 -5.67 11.99
N MET A 143 -11.38 -4.80 11.21
CA MET A 143 -10.79 -3.56 10.70
C MET A 143 -10.06 -2.78 11.81
N PRO A 144 -8.75 -2.51 11.67
CA PRO A 144 -8.02 -1.72 12.65
C PRO A 144 -8.59 -0.31 12.76
N ALA A 145 -8.80 0.16 13.99
CA ALA A 145 -9.34 1.50 14.23
C ALA A 145 -8.36 2.61 13.78
N ARG A 146 -7.05 2.37 13.89
CA ARG A 146 -6.00 3.36 13.53
C ARG A 146 -4.98 2.75 12.58
N ILE A 147 -4.93 3.27 11.35
CA ILE A 147 -4.10 2.73 10.26
C ILE A 147 -3.08 3.77 9.81
N LEU A 148 -1.86 3.32 9.49
CA LEU A 148 -0.87 4.11 8.76
C LEU A 148 -0.80 3.63 7.31
N LEU A 149 -1.27 4.48 6.39
CA LEU A 149 -1.08 4.31 4.95
C LEU A 149 0.36 4.70 4.56
N VAL A 150 1.02 3.84 3.81
CA VAL A 150 2.40 4.08 3.36
C VAL A 150 2.47 4.03 1.83
N ASP A 151 3.15 5.00 1.23
CA ASP A 151 3.46 5.01 -0.21
C ASP A 151 4.92 5.43 -0.46
N ASP A 152 5.39 5.24 -1.69
CA ASP A 152 6.75 5.63 -2.09
C ASP A 152 6.85 7.10 -2.54
N ILE A 153 5.75 7.69 -3.02
CA ILE A 153 5.69 9.09 -3.46
C ILE A 153 4.32 9.70 -3.20
N TYR A 154 4.31 10.90 -2.61
CA TYR A 154 3.13 11.73 -2.44
C TYR A 154 3.15 12.84 -3.49
N THR A 155 2.14 12.92 -4.35
CA THR A 155 2.04 14.01 -5.34
C THR A 155 0.86 14.91 -5.03
N THR A 156 -0.28 14.72 -5.70
CA THR A 156 -1.51 15.48 -5.46
C THR A 156 -2.28 15.02 -4.22
N GLY A 157 -1.83 13.92 -3.60
CA GLY A 157 -2.55 13.23 -2.54
C GLY A 157 -3.78 12.46 -2.98
N SER A 158 -4.20 12.49 -4.26
CA SER A 158 -5.44 11.82 -4.71
C SER A 158 -5.47 10.33 -4.40
N THR A 159 -4.32 9.65 -4.56
CA THR A 159 -4.15 8.21 -4.25
C THR A 159 -4.33 7.92 -2.76
N MET A 160 -3.66 8.67 -1.89
CA MET A 160 -3.79 8.48 -0.45
C MET A 160 -5.17 8.88 0.07
N ASN A 161 -5.74 9.97 -0.44
CA ASN A 161 -7.06 10.44 -0.05
C ASN A 161 -8.14 9.40 -0.40
N GLU A 162 -8.06 8.80 -1.58
CA GLU A 162 -9.01 7.76 -1.96
C GLU A 162 -8.85 6.49 -1.11
N ALA A 163 -7.62 6.01 -0.94
CA ALA A 163 -7.35 4.86 -0.08
C ALA A 163 -7.85 5.09 1.36
N ALA A 164 -7.63 6.29 1.90
CA ALA A 164 -8.12 6.68 3.22
C ALA A 164 -9.65 6.69 3.28
N ARG A 165 -10.32 7.25 2.26
CA ARG A 165 -11.78 7.23 2.16
C ARG A 165 -12.33 5.80 2.15
N THR A 166 -11.74 4.91 1.36
CA THR A 166 -12.13 3.49 1.31
C THR A 166 -12.02 2.81 2.68
N LEU A 167 -10.91 3.02 3.40
CA LEU A 167 -10.70 2.41 4.73
C LEU A 167 -11.61 2.99 5.81
N LEU A 168 -11.85 4.31 5.79
CA LEU A 168 -12.80 4.96 6.70
C LEU A 168 -14.23 4.46 6.47
N ALA A 169 -14.64 4.32 5.21
CA ALA A 169 -15.95 3.76 4.86
C ALA A 169 -16.12 2.30 5.32
N ALA A 170 -15.02 1.55 5.37
CA ALA A 170 -14.99 0.17 5.89
C ALA A 170 -14.86 0.06 7.42
N GLY A 171 -14.87 1.18 8.15
CA GLY A 171 -14.98 1.19 9.61
C GLY A 171 -13.73 1.60 10.38
N ALA A 172 -12.60 1.86 9.70
CA ALA A 172 -11.44 2.48 10.34
C ALA A 172 -11.84 3.86 10.91
N LYS A 173 -11.21 4.27 12.01
CA LYS A 173 -11.55 5.53 12.72
C LYS A 173 -10.57 6.65 12.42
N GLN A 174 -9.30 6.32 12.24
CA GLN A 174 -8.25 7.30 11.92
C GLN A 174 -7.27 6.71 10.92
N ILE A 175 -6.97 7.50 9.90
CA ILE A 175 -5.97 7.16 8.88
C ILE A 175 -4.86 8.21 8.95
N TYR A 176 -3.64 7.74 9.06
CA TYR A 176 -2.43 8.53 8.94
C TYR A 176 -1.73 8.18 7.62
N CYS A 177 -0.95 9.10 7.08
CA CYS A 177 -0.27 8.92 5.81
C CYS A 177 1.22 9.19 5.96
N LEU A 178 2.05 8.34 5.36
CA LEU A 178 3.50 8.48 5.35
C LEU A 178 4.05 8.14 3.96
N SER A 179 4.95 8.99 3.45
CA SER A 179 5.60 8.81 2.14
C SER A 179 7.07 9.16 2.22
N VAL A 180 7.90 8.46 1.44
CA VAL A 180 9.36 8.70 1.36
C VAL A 180 9.66 10.07 0.75
N CYS A 181 8.85 10.49 -0.23
CA CYS A 181 9.06 11.72 -0.98
C CYS A 181 7.74 12.46 -1.24
N ILE A 182 7.84 13.78 -1.38
CA ILE A 182 6.77 14.63 -1.91
C ILE A 182 7.21 15.07 -3.32
N GLY A 183 6.50 14.63 -4.35
CA GLY A 183 6.71 15.08 -5.72
C GLY A 183 6.12 16.47 -5.90
N LYS A 184 6.95 17.45 -6.30
CA LYS A 184 6.46 18.73 -6.79
C LYS A 184 5.78 18.50 -8.14
N GLY A 185 4.55 19.00 -8.29
CA GLY A 185 3.87 19.00 -9.59
C GLY A 185 4.71 19.79 -10.59
N TYR A 186 5.13 19.11 -11.65
CA TYR A 186 5.70 19.71 -12.85
C TYR A 186 4.86 19.22 -14.04
#